data_AF-A0A834CB70-F1
#
_entry.id   AF-A0A834CB70-F1
#
_cell.length_a   1.000
_cell.length_b   1.000
_cell.length_c   1.000
_cell.angle_alpha   90.00
_cell.angle_beta   90.00
_cell.angle_gamma   90.00
#
_symmetry.space_group_name_H-M   'P 1'
#
loop_
_entity.id
_entity.type
_entity.pdbx_description
1 polymer ?
#
loop_
_entity_poly.entity_id
_entity_poly.type
_entity_poly.pdbx_seq_one_letter_code
_entity_poly.pdbx_strand_id
1 'polypeptide(L)'
;MFQRLRDVRNVLSEKIEDLGETIRSHFHIEEFSSVSLPAQDSITVSGQICCDSNGKLNAQSVLLEAGPEHGGQQVSVDLSELKEYSLFPGQVVVMEGMNTTGRKLVASKIYEGVPLPFYSSDIKTEADEVTEPLNVLVACGPYTPSDSLTFDPLLDLISVIIRDRPDVCLMLGPFVDSRHEQIEKGQVTETFEAIFSRCIESIVDGTRSVGCHLVFVPSQRDVHHPVIYPQPPFILPHLNKSQTQRITLVSDPCTLLIDGVTFGLTSTDILFHMGAEEISNGSGSDRFSRILKHMLVQRSYYPLYPPAEEVNMDYEKSQSFAQIPLTPDVLIVPSELRYFIKDVLGCVCLNPGRLTKGQVGGTYGRLLLQRSAAPEGGQRRSPCVSAQVVKI
;
A
#
# COMPACT_ATOMS: atom_id res chain seq x y z
N MET A 1 -22.39 -10.57 -1.09
CA MET A 1 -21.48 -10.03 -0.05
C MET A 1 -22.20 -8.82 0.54
N PHE A 2 -22.37 -8.76 1.85
CA PHE A 2 -23.13 -7.70 2.53
C PHE A 2 -22.34 -7.23 3.74
N GLN A 3 -22.30 -5.92 3.98
CA GLN A 3 -21.71 -5.33 5.18
C GLN A 3 -22.82 -4.67 6.00
N ARG A 4 -22.73 -4.77 7.33
CA ARG A 4 -23.62 -4.01 8.21
C ARG A 4 -22.91 -2.73 8.62
N LEU A 5 -23.62 -1.60 8.55
CA LEU A 5 -23.06 -0.29 8.92
C LEU A 5 -22.50 -0.27 10.36
N ARG A 6 -23.10 -1.05 11.26
CA ARG A 6 -22.61 -1.19 12.63
C ARG A 6 -21.21 -1.82 12.67
N ASP A 7 -20.96 -2.83 11.85
CA ASP A 7 -19.69 -3.56 11.85
C ASP A 7 -18.60 -2.70 11.21
N VAL A 8 -18.92 -1.99 10.12
CA VAL A 8 -18.04 -0.97 9.53
C VAL A 8 -17.66 0.10 10.55
N ARG A 9 -18.64 0.64 11.29
CA ARG A 9 -18.38 1.62 12.35
C ARG A 9 -17.44 1.06 13.42
N ASN A 10 -17.62 -0.19 13.84
CA ASN A 10 -16.74 -0.79 14.85
C ASN A 10 -15.29 -0.89 14.35
N VAL A 11 -15.08 -1.32 13.09
CA VAL A 11 -13.74 -1.35 12.47
C VAL A 11 -13.07 0.02 12.48
N LEU A 12 -13.82 1.08 12.14
CA LEU A 12 -13.29 2.45 12.10
C LEU A 12 -12.96 2.97 13.51
N SER A 13 -13.81 2.66 14.50
CA SER A 13 -13.56 3.02 15.90
C SER A 13 -12.32 2.32 16.45
N GLU A 14 -12.21 1.00 16.25
CA GLU A 14 -11.07 0.19 16.71
C GLU A 14 -9.76 0.70 16.09
N LYS A 15 -9.78 1.10 14.81
CA LYS A 15 -8.63 1.75 14.15
C LYS A 15 -8.17 3.03 14.88
N ILE A 16 -9.11 3.88 15.32
CA ILE A 16 -8.80 5.12 16.04
C ILE A 16 -8.22 4.81 17.43
N GLU A 17 -8.84 3.87 18.13
CA GLU A 17 -8.46 3.45 19.49
C GLU A 17 -7.06 2.82 19.51
N ASP A 18 -6.80 1.83 18.64
CA ASP A 18 -5.53 1.10 18.59
C ASP A 18 -4.34 2.00 18.24
N LEU A 19 -4.49 2.85 17.22
CA LEU A 19 -3.40 3.73 16.80
C LEU A 19 -3.23 4.91 17.78
N GLY A 20 -4.34 5.44 18.31
CA GLY A 20 -4.33 6.45 19.36
C GLY A 20 -3.57 5.98 20.59
N GLU A 21 -3.88 4.78 21.09
CA GLU A 21 -3.20 4.20 22.25
C GLU A 21 -1.71 3.95 22.00
N THR A 22 -1.36 3.54 20.77
CA THR A 22 0.05 3.39 20.40
C THR A 22 0.80 4.73 20.47
N ILE A 23 0.23 5.80 19.92
CA ILE A 23 0.83 7.14 19.95
C ILE A 23 0.90 7.65 21.40
N ARG A 24 -0.17 7.44 22.19
CA ARG A 24 -0.22 7.78 23.61
C ARG A 24 0.93 7.15 24.38
N SER A 25 1.08 5.83 24.25
CA SER A 25 2.13 5.05 24.91
C SER A 25 3.53 5.51 24.47
N HIS A 26 3.74 5.75 23.17
CA HIS A 26 5.04 6.17 22.65
C HIS A 26 5.48 7.55 23.17
N PHE A 27 4.56 8.51 23.19
CA PHE A 27 4.84 9.89 23.62
C PHE A 27 4.58 10.15 25.11
N HIS A 28 4.24 9.11 25.89
CA HIS A 28 3.94 9.21 27.33
C HIS A 28 2.84 10.24 27.62
N ILE A 29 1.81 10.28 26.78
CA ILE A 29 0.64 11.14 26.97
C ILE A 29 -0.21 10.55 28.10
N GLU A 30 -0.52 11.34 29.13
CA GLU A 30 -1.23 10.86 30.32
C GLU A 30 -2.62 10.31 29.96
N GLU A 31 -3.45 11.16 29.35
CA GLU A 31 -4.81 10.82 28.92
C GLU A 31 -5.26 11.66 27.72
N PHE A 32 -6.28 11.16 27.01
CA PHE A 32 -6.97 11.92 25.99
C PHE A 32 -8.22 12.59 26.57
N SER A 33 -8.39 13.87 26.25
CA SER A 33 -9.59 14.62 26.59
C SER A 33 -10.71 14.36 25.57
N SER A 34 -11.96 14.56 25.97
CA SER A 34 -13.07 14.59 25.01
C SER A 34 -13.03 15.88 24.21
N VAL A 35 -12.94 15.75 22.88
CA VAL A 35 -12.82 16.92 21.99
C VAL A 35 -14.08 17.79 21.97
N SER A 36 -15.24 17.25 22.35
CA SER A 36 -16.52 17.98 22.33
C SER A 36 -16.79 18.78 23.61
N LEU A 37 -15.96 18.63 24.64
CA LEU A 37 -16.10 19.37 25.89
C LEU A 37 -15.26 20.66 25.84
N PRO A 38 -15.85 21.82 26.20
CA PRO A 38 -15.10 23.05 26.32
C PRO A 38 -13.97 22.94 27.36
N ALA A 39 -12.77 23.35 26.99
CA ALA A 39 -11.61 23.45 27.87
C ALA A 39 -10.90 24.80 27.68
N GLN A 40 -10.52 25.44 28.79
CA GLN A 40 -9.73 26.68 28.76
C GLN A 40 -8.23 26.42 28.59
N ASP A 41 -7.75 25.28 29.08
CA ASP A 41 -6.37 24.84 28.93
C ASP A 41 -6.16 24.04 27.64
N SER A 42 -4.90 23.83 27.27
CA SER A 42 -4.52 22.97 26.16
C SER A 42 -4.91 21.52 26.47
N ILE A 43 -5.58 20.86 25.52
CA ILE A 43 -6.02 19.47 25.61
C ILE A 43 -5.32 18.62 24.56
N THR A 44 -5.15 17.32 24.86
CA THR A 44 -4.68 16.33 23.90
C THR A 44 -5.82 15.42 23.49
N VAL A 45 -6.03 15.25 22.19
CA VAL A 45 -7.17 14.50 21.64
C VAL A 45 -6.71 13.52 20.58
N SER A 46 -7.38 12.36 20.50
CA SER A 46 -7.20 11.36 19.45
C SER A 46 -8.44 11.32 18.55
N GLY A 47 -8.24 11.20 17.25
CA GLY A 47 -9.34 11.09 16.30
C GLY A 47 -8.89 10.84 14.87
N GLN A 48 -9.87 10.76 13.98
CA GLN A 48 -9.69 10.59 12.54
C GLN A 48 -9.98 11.90 11.80
N ILE A 49 -9.15 12.24 10.82
CA ILE A 49 -9.38 13.38 9.93
C ILE A 49 -10.55 13.10 9.00
N CYS A 50 -11.48 14.04 8.91
CA CYS A 50 -12.60 14.02 7.99
C CYS A 50 -12.68 15.33 7.19
N CYS A 51 -13.48 15.34 6.13
CA CYS A 51 -13.83 16.53 5.36
C CYS A 51 -15.27 16.95 5.72
N ASP A 52 -15.53 18.25 5.82
CA ASP A 52 -16.88 18.80 6.07
C ASP A 52 -17.83 18.73 4.85
N SER A 53 -17.33 18.24 3.71
CA SER A 53 -18.07 18.14 2.46
C SER A 53 -17.65 16.91 1.67
N ASN A 54 -18.39 16.61 0.61
CA ASN A 54 -18.02 15.57 -0.38
C ASN A 54 -16.94 16.06 -1.37
N GLY A 55 -16.41 17.27 -1.16
CA GLY A 55 -15.32 17.81 -1.98
C GLY A 55 -13.96 17.43 -1.44
N LYS A 56 -12.92 17.87 -2.17
CA LYS A 56 -11.53 17.68 -1.77
C LYS A 56 -11.21 18.39 -0.45
N LEU A 57 -10.48 17.70 0.43
CA LEU A 57 -9.99 18.26 1.69
C LEU A 57 -9.13 19.52 1.44
N ASN A 58 -9.33 20.55 2.25
CA ASN A 58 -8.53 21.76 2.30
C ASN A 58 -8.34 22.21 3.76
N ALA A 59 -7.45 23.19 3.99
CA ALA A 59 -7.09 23.63 5.34
C ALA A 59 -8.26 24.23 6.16
N GLN A 60 -9.35 24.65 5.51
CA GLN A 60 -10.53 25.21 6.17
C GLN A 60 -11.63 24.17 6.40
N SER A 61 -11.57 23.02 5.71
CA SER A 61 -12.60 21.98 5.75
C SER A 61 -12.22 20.78 6.63
N VAL A 62 -11.15 20.89 7.41
CA VAL A 62 -10.66 19.80 8.27
C VAL A 62 -11.57 19.64 9.48
N LEU A 63 -12.09 18.42 9.63
CA LEU A 63 -12.79 17.96 10.82
C LEU A 63 -11.96 16.89 11.52
N LEU A 64 -12.12 16.77 12.84
CA LEU A 64 -11.63 15.67 13.64
C LEU A 64 -12.81 14.90 14.22
N GLU A 65 -12.96 13.64 13.85
CA GLU A 65 -13.90 12.69 14.42
C GLU A 65 -13.22 11.93 15.56
N ALA A 66 -13.67 12.15 16.79
CA ALA A 66 -13.15 11.44 17.96
C ALA A 66 -13.67 10.01 18.04
N GLY A 67 -12.90 9.10 18.64
CA GLY A 67 -13.35 7.75 18.95
C GLY A 67 -14.56 7.72 19.89
N PRO A 68 -15.32 6.60 19.93
CA PRO A 68 -16.49 6.45 20.81
C PRO A 68 -16.22 6.76 22.28
N GLU A 69 -15.07 6.32 22.82
CA GLU A 69 -14.69 6.57 24.22
C GLU A 69 -14.48 8.06 24.54
N HIS A 70 -14.24 8.88 23.52
CA HIS A 70 -13.99 10.32 23.64
C HIS A 70 -15.17 11.18 23.13
N GLY A 71 -16.33 10.55 22.90
CA GLY A 71 -17.59 11.22 22.62
C GLY A 71 -18.16 10.99 21.22
N GLY A 72 -17.39 10.39 20.29
CA GLY A 72 -17.86 10.08 18.93
C GLY A 72 -18.38 11.29 18.14
N GLN A 73 -17.94 12.49 18.50
CA GLN A 73 -18.37 13.75 17.87
C GLN A 73 -17.30 14.25 16.90
N GLN A 74 -17.75 15.05 15.94
CA GLN A 74 -16.90 15.78 15.02
C GLN A 74 -16.74 17.23 15.47
N VAL A 75 -15.51 17.75 15.40
CA VAL A 75 -15.22 19.17 15.60
C VAL A 75 -14.42 19.73 14.43
N SER A 76 -14.55 21.02 14.16
CA SER A 76 -13.68 21.69 13.19
C SER A 76 -12.27 21.85 13.77
N VAL A 77 -11.25 21.71 12.92
CA VAL A 77 -9.85 21.92 13.30
C VAL A 77 -9.33 23.19 12.63
N ASP A 78 -8.83 24.12 13.43
CA ASP A 78 -8.06 25.26 12.96
C ASP A 78 -6.58 24.88 12.88
N LEU A 79 -6.00 24.99 11.69
CA LEU A 79 -4.59 24.70 11.43
C LEU A 79 -3.72 25.96 11.43
N SER A 80 -4.27 27.15 11.73
CA SER A 80 -3.55 28.43 11.62
C SER A 80 -2.30 28.54 12.50
N GLU A 81 -2.29 27.88 13.66
CA GLU A 81 -1.15 27.88 14.59
C GLU A 81 -0.12 26.78 14.28
N LEU A 82 -0.41 25.88 13.32
CA LEU A 82 0.50 24.83 12.91
C LEU A 82 1.48 25.33 11.84
N LYS A 83 2.77 25.27 12.16
CA LYS A 83 3.85 25.61 11.21
C LYS A 83 3.94 24.61 10.06
N GLU A 84 3.81 23.33 10.36
CA GLU A 84 3.90 22.25 9.38
C GLU A 84 2.85 21.19 9.67
N TYR A 85 2.25 20.65 8.61
CA TYR A 85 1.34 19.52 8.69
C TYR A 85 1.26 18.80 7.35
N SER A 86 0.83 17.54 7.40
CA SER A 86 0.41 16.76 6.24
C SER A 86 -0.75 15.90 6.68
N LEU A 87 -1.92 16.16 6.08
CA LEU A 87 -3.20 15.57 6.47
C LEU A 87 -3.93 14.97 5.29
N PHE A 88 -4.67 13.89 5.52
CA PHE A 88 -5.56 13.28 4.52
C PHE A 88 -6.80 12.67 5.20
N PRO A 89 -7.93 12.52 4.49
CA PRO A 89 -9.14 11.90 5.04
C PRO A 89 -8.91 10.46 5.51
N GLY A 90 -9.35 10.11 6.71
CA GLY A 90 -9.16 8.78 7.29
C GLY A 90 -7.89 8.62 8.11
N GLN A 91 -7.01 9.63 8.13
CA GLN A 91 -5.81 9.63 8.95
C GLN A 91 -6.16 9.67 10.43
N VAL A 92 -5.69 8.70 11.21
CA VAL A 92 -5.75 8.76 12.67
C VAL A 92 -4.59 9.61 13.17
N VAL A 93 -4.92 10.61 13.99
CA VAL A 93 -3.99 11.61 14.51
C VAL A 93 -4.21 11.82 16.00
N VAL A 94 -3.14 12.24 16.67
CA VAL A 94 -3.22 12.83 18.00
C VAL A 94 -2.82 14.29 17.87
N MET A 95 -3.66 15.18 18.39
CA MET A 95 -3.44 16.63 18.34
C MET A 95 -3.45 17.22 19.74
N GLU A 96 -2.64 18.26 19.92
CA GLU A 96 -2.71 19.15 21.07
C GLU A 96 -3.26 20.51 20.61
N GLY A 97 -4.08 21.14 21.43
CA GLY A 97 -4.65 22.45 21.11
C GLY A 97 -5.69 22.92 22.11
N MET A 98 -6.29 24.07 21.83
CA MET A 98 -7.35 24.65 22.69
C MET A 98 -8.72 24.49 22.03
N ASN A 99 -9.73 24.11 22.82
CA ASN A 99 -11.13 24.10 22.40
C ASN A 99 -12.02 24.75 23.45
N THR A 100 -12.06 26.07 23.48
CA THR A 100 -12.83 26.85 24.47
C THR A 100 -14.34 26.78 24.30
N THR A 101 -14.82 26.23 23.17
CA THR A 101 -16.26 26.19 22.82
C THR A 101 -16.83 24.78 22.73
N GLY A 102 -15.98 23.74 22.74
CA GLY A 102 -16.37 22.36 22.44
C GLY A 102 -16.67 22.10 20.96
N ARG A 103 -16.47 23.06 20.05
CA ARG A 103 -16.84 22.95 18.62
C ARG A 103 -15.70 23.13 17.63
N LYS A 104 -14.60 23.75 18.06
CA LYS A 104 -13.47 24.08 17.20
C LYS A 104 -12.18 23.93 17.98
N LEU A 105 -11.34 22.98 17.56
CA LEU A 105 -10.00 22.77 18.10
C LEU A 105 -9.01 23.67 17.35
N VAL A 106 -8.38 24.61 18.05
CA VAL A 106 -7.24 25.35 17.51
C VAL A 106 -6.00 24.52 17.78
N ALA A 107 -5.53 23.79 16.75
CA ALA A 107 -4.43 22.86 16.89
C ALA A 107 -3.10 23.60 16.98
N SER A 108 -2.32 23.31 18.02
CA SER A 108 -0.99 23.86 18.25
C SER A 108 0.12 22.86 17.93
N LYS A 109 -0.19 21.56 17.96
CA LYS A 109 0.74 20.46 17.66
C LYS A 109 0.02 19.24 17.13
N ILE A 110 0.64 18.55 16.18
CA ILE A 110 0.24 17.23 15.71
C ILE A 110 1.37 16.26 16.06
N TYR A 111 1.06 15.16 16.74
CA TYR A 111 2.04 14.14 17.06
C TYR A 111 2.40 13.35 15.79
N GLU A 112 3.68 13.01 15.67
CA GLU A 112 4.16 12.20 14.55
C GLU A 112 3.62 10.77 14.67
N GLY A 113 3.20 10.18 13.54
CA GLY A 113 2.77 8.79 13.52
C GLY A 113 3.93 7.84 13.80
N VAL A 114 3.63 6.70 14.44
CA VAL A 114 4.64 5.73 14.90
C VAL A 114 4.57 4.47 14.02
N PRO A 115 5.60 4.19 13.19
CA PRO A 115 5.63 2.96 12.40
C PRO A 115 5.77 1.73 13.31
N LEU A 116 5.49 0.55 12.76
CA LEU A 116 5.79 -0.71 13.44
C LEU A 116 7.30 -0.99 13.39
N PRO A 117 7.83 -1.88 14.25
CA PRO A 117 9.20 -2.35 14.09
C PRO A 117 9.36 -3.12 12.76
N PHE A 118 10.60 -3.16 12.27
CA PHE A 118 10.97 -4.04 11.16
C PHE A 118 10.97 -5.50 11.59
N TYR A 119 10.96 -6.40 10.61
CA TYR A 119 11.15 -7.81 10.86
C TYR A 119 12.50 -8.10 11.53
N SER A 120 12.46 -8.92 12.57
CA SER A 120 13.61 -9.42 13.31
C SER A 120 13.55 -10.94 13.27
N SER A 121 14.60 -11.57 12.73
CA SER A 121 14.75 -13.03 12.75
C SER A 121 15.30 -13.47 14.10
N ASP A 122 14.54 -14.25 14.86
CA ASP A 122 15.01 -14.88 16.11
C ASP A 122 16.01 -16.03 15.86
N ILE A 123 16.16 -16.45 14.60
CA ILE A 123 17.15 -17.45 14.21
C ILE A 123 18.51 -16.77 14.26
N LYS A 124 19.34 -17.18 15.23
CA LYS A 124 20.78 -16.96 15.23
C LYS A 124 21.38 -17.74 14.06
N THR A 125 21.18 -17.26 12.84
CA THR A 125 22.03 -17.67 11.72
C THR A 125 23.45 -17.36 12.16
N GLU A 126 24.36 -18.34 12.06
CA GLU A 126 25.77 -18.14 12.40
C GLU A 126 26.21 -16.82 11.76
N ALA A 127 26.58 -15.85 12.61
CA ALA A 127 26.50 -14.42 12.32
C ALA A 127 27.54 -13.91 11.30
N ASP A 128 28.14 -14.80 10.51
CA ASP A 128 29.31 -14.53 9.67
C ASP A 128 29.10 -14.86 8.17
N GLU A 129 27.99 -15.48 7.76
CA GLU A 129 27.74 -15.77 6.34
C GLU A 129 26.86 -14.70 5.68
N VAL A 130 27.47 -13.90 4.81
CA VAL A 130 26.77 -13.03 3.86
C VAL A 130 25.99 -13.93 2.90
N THR A 131 24.67 -13.79 2.85
CA THR A 131 23.84 -14.59 1.93
C THR A 131 24.15 -14.24 0.48
N GLU A 132 23.97 -15.20 -0.42
CA GLU A 132 24.07 -14.93 -1.85
C GLU A 132 23.04 -13.83 -2.24
N PRO A 133 23.41 -12.87 -3.10
CA PRO A 133 22.48 -11.83 -3.52
C PRO A 133 21.28 -12.40 -4.27
N LEU A 134 20.08 -11.94 -3.92
CA LEU A 134 18.83 -12.33 -4.57
C LEU A 134 18.36 -11.22 -5.53
N ASN A 135 18.10 -11.57 -6.78
CA ASN A 135 17.56 -10.68 -7.81
C ASN A 135 16.04 -10.81 -7.88
N VAL A 136 15.33 -9.72 -7.63
CA VAL A 136 13.87 -9.66 -7.73
C VAL A 136 13.47 -8.72 -8.86
N LEU A 137 12.67 -9.23 -9.80
CA LEU A 137 11.99 -8.44 -10.83
C LEU A 137 10.57 -8.11 -10.36
N VAL A 138 10.11 -6.89 -10.61
CA VAL A 138 8.76 -6.44 -10.24
C VAL A 138 8.08 -5.82 -11.44
N ALA A 139 6.94 -6.34 -11.86
CA ALA A 139 6.13 -5.79 -12.95
C ALA A 139 4.67 -5.65 -12.49
N CYS A 140 3.98 -4.64 -13.04
CA CYS A 140 2.57 -4.41 -12.77
C CYS A 140 1.85 -4.11 -14.08
N GLY A 141 0.68 -4.72 -14.27
CA GLY A 141 -0.13 -4.53 -15.45
C GLY A 141 -0.63 -3.09 -15.61
N PRO A 142 -1.22 -2.72 -16.77
CA PRO A 142 -1.63 -3.64 -17.84
C PRO A 142 -0.48 -4.27 -18.62
N TYR A 143 -0.69 -5.50 -19.10
CA TYR A 143 0.30 -6.29 -19.84
C TYR A 143 0.10 -6.29 -21.36
N THR A 144 -0.82 -5.45 -21.85
CA THR A 144 -1.16 -5.30 -23.26
C THR A 144 -1.44 -3.82 -23.58
N PRO A 145 -1.18 -3.35 -24.82
CA PRO A 145 -1.55 -2.00 -25.24
C PRO A 145 -3.05 -1.75 -25.18
N SER A 146 -3.48 -0.50 -25.06
CA SER A 146 -4.90 -0.16 -24.90
C SER A 146 -5.77 -0.41 -26.14
N ASP A 147 -5.16 -0.55 -27.31
CA ASP A 147 -5.82 -0.74 -28.61
C ASP A 147 -5.80 -2.19 -29.11
N SER A 148 -5.13 -3.09 -28.38
CA SER A 148 -4.93 -4.47 -28.83
C SER A 148 -4.79 -5.45 -27.66
N LEU A 149 -5.24 -6.69 -27.88
CA LEU A 149 -5.06 -7.81 -26.94
C LEU A 149 -3.94 -8.75 -27.43
N THR A 150 -2.87 -8.18 -28.01
CA THR A 150 -1.71 -8.94 -28.50
C THR A 150 -0.77 -9.34 -27.38
N PHE A 151 -0.80 -8.62 -26.25
CA PHE A 151 0.09 -8.83 -25.10
C PHE A 151 1.58 -8.69 -25.48
N ASP A 152 1.94 -7.84 -26.45
CA ASP A 152 3.34 -7.67 -26.84
C ASP A 152 4.26 -7.26 -25.66
N PRO A 153 3.87 -6.31 -24.77
CA PRO A 153 4.67 -5.99 -23.58
C PRO A 153 4.86 -7.17 -22.62
N LEU A 154 3.91 -8.11 -22.57
CA LEU A 154 4.05 -9.34 -21.80
C LEU A 154 5.12 -10.25 -22.38
N LEU A 155 5.13 -10.40 -23.71
CA LEU A 155 6.12 -11.23 -24.41
C LEU A 155 7.53 -10.63 -24.29
N ASP A 156 7.64 -9.30 -24.34
CA ASP A 156 8.89 -8.59 -24.05
C ASP A 156 9.34 -8.83 -22.62
N LEU A 157 8.42 -8.79 -21.64
CA LEU A 157 8.75 -9.08 -20.24
C LEU A 157 9.20 -10.53 -20.03
N ILE A 158 8.55 -11.49 -20.68
CA ILE A 158 8.99 -12.90 -20.66
C ILE A 158 10.41 -13.00 -21.22
N SER A 159 10.71 -12.30 -22.32
CA SER A 159 12.06 -12.27 -22.90
C SER A 159 13.10 -11.66 -21.94
N VAL A 160 12.73 -10.62 -21.20
CA VAL A 160 13.56 -10.03 -20.13
C VAL A 160 13.81 -11.04 -19.01
N ILE A 161 12.79 -11.75 -18.53
CA ILE A 161 12.92 -12.77 -17.48
C ILE A 161 13.83 -13.91 -17.95
N ILE A 162 13.72 -14.34 -19.20
CA ILE A 162 14.60 -15.37 -19.78
C ILE A 162 16.06 -14.89 -19.83
N ARG A 163 16.27 -13.66 -20.30
CA ARG A 163 17.61 -13.07 -20.47
C ARG A 163 18.31 -12.85 -19.14
N ASP A 164 17.62 -12.24 -18.18
CA ASP A 164 18.22 -11.75 -16.94
C ASP A 164 18.13 -12.76 -15.80
N ARG A 165 17.30 -13.81 -15.95
CA ARG A 165 17.14 -14.94 -15.01
C ARG A 165 16.98 -14.48 -13.56
N PRO A 166 16.02 -13.57 -13.24
CA PRO A 166 15.80 -13.17 -11.86
C PRO A 166 15.38 -14.37 -11.01
N ASP A 167 15.77 -14.37 -9.74
CA ASP A 167 15.42 -15.44 -8.80
C ASP A 167 13.92 -15.42 -8.49
N VAL A 168 13.34 -14.22 -8.35
CA VAL A 168 11.91 -14.02 -8.12
C VAL A 168 11.34 -12.97 -9.08
N CYS A 169 10.14 -13.21 -9.61
CA CYS A 169 9.36 -12.24 -10.37
C CYS A 169 8.02 -11.98 -9.67
N LEU A 170 7.83 -10.75 -9.18
CA LEU A 170 6.58 -10.26 -8.62
C LEU A 170 5.75 -9.63 -9.74
N MET A 171 4.62 -10.26 -10.09
CA MET A 171 3.73 -9.82 -11.16
C MET A 171 2.38 -9.40 -10.56
N LEU A 172 2.11 -8.10 -10.57
CA LEU A 172 0.88 -7.51 -10.06
C LEU A 172 -0.10 -7.26 -11.21
N GLY A 173 -1.39 -7.49 -10.97
CA GLY A 173 -2.45 -7.22 -11.94
C GLY A 173 -2.55 -5.73 -12.33
N PRO A 174 -3.46 -5.40 -13.26
CA PRO A 174 -4.37 -6.32 -13.94
C PRO A 174 -3.72 -7.11 -15.08
N PHE A 175 -4.00 -8.41 -15.14
CA PHE A 175 -3.65 -9.29 -16.26
C PHE A 175 -4.69 -9.20 -17.38
N VAL A 176 -5.98 -9.14 -17.03
CA VAL A 176 -7.06 -8.83 -17.97
C VAL A 176 -7.81 -7.62 -17.43
N ASP A 177 -7.44 -6.46 -17.97
CA ASP A 177 -7.87 -5.18 -17.44
C ASP A 177 -9.33 -4.87 -17.79
N SER A 178 -10.16 -4.69 -16.76
CA SER A 178 -11.56 -4.30 -16.87
C SER A 178 -11.73 -2.92 -17.53
N ARG A 179 -10.69 -2.08 -17.52
CA ARG A 179 -10.66 -0.77 -18.20
C ARG A 179 -10.11 -0.83 -19.63
N HIS A 180 -9.76 -2.01 -20.15
CA HIS A 180 -9.34 -2.14 -21.55
C HIS A 180 -10.54 -1.99 -22.49
N GLU A 181 -10.40 -1.21 -23.57
CA GLU A 181 -11.51 -0.81 -24.45
C GLU A 181 -12.34 -2.00 -24.96
N GLN A 182 -11.67 -3.04 -25.47
CA GLN A 182 -12.35 -4.24 -25.99
C GLN A 182 -13.03 -5.09 -24.89
N ILE A 183 -12.54 -5.01 -23.64
CA ILE A 183 -13.11 -5.74 -22.50
C ILE A 183 -14.35 -5.01 -22.00
N GLU A 184 -14.25 -3.70 -21.77
CA GLU A 184 -15.34 -2.85 -21.30
C GLU A 184 -16.52 -2.84 -22.28
N LYS A 185 -16.24 -2.80 -23.60
CA LYS A 185 -17.26 -2.82 -24.65
C LYS A 185 -17.79 -4.22 -25.00
N GLY A 186 -17.29 -5.27 -24.36
CA GLY A 186 -17.71 -6.65 -24.64
C GLY A 186 -17.42 -7.11 -26.07
N GLN A 187 -16.28 -6.68 -26.64
CA GLN A 187 -15.89 -6.95 -28.03
C GLN A 187 -15.06 -8.23 -28.20
N VAL A 188 -14.77 -8.94 -27.11
CA VAL A 188 -14.06 -10.22 -27.13
C VAL A 188 -15.01 -11.39 -27.37
N THR A 189 -14.53 -12.41 -28.08
CA THR A 189 -15.32 -13.62 -28.41
C THR A 189 -15.09 -14.78 -27.43
N GLU A 190 -14.23 -14.59 -26.44
CA GLU A 190 -13.84 -15.60 -25.44
C GLU A 190 -14.28 -15.16 -24.05
N THR A 191 -14.33 -16.08 -23.08
CA THR A 191 -14.57 -15.71 -21.68
C THR A 191 -13.35 -14.98 -21.10
N PHE A 192 -13.59 -14.07 -20.16
CA PHE A 192 -12.49 -13.37 -19.47
C PHE A 192 -11.52 -14.34 -18.76
N GLU A 193 -12.07 -15.42 -18.20
CA GLU A 193 -11.29 -16.50 -17.57
C GLU A 193 -10.36 -17.19 -18.58
N ALA A 194 -10.81 -17.39 -19.83
CA ALA A 194 -9.98 -17.99 -20.87
C ALA A 194 -8.85 -17.05 -21.29
N ILE A 195 -9.11 -15.74 -21.42
CA ILE A 195 -8.07 -14.74 -21.72
C ILE A 195 -7.03 -14.71 -20.59
N PHE A 196 -7.48 -14.71 -19.33
CA PHE A 196 -6.60 -14.75 -18.16
C PHE A 196 -5.76 -16.02 -18.15
N SER A 197 -6.38 -17.19 -18.34
CA SER A 197 -5.68 -18.48 -18.36
C SER A 197 -4.58 -18.49 -19.43
N ARG A 198 -4.86 -18.02 -20.65
CA ARG A 198 -3.85 -17.90 -21.73
C ARG A 198 -2.70 -16.96 -21.34
N CYS A 199 -3.00 -15.84 -20.69
CA CYS A 199 -1.99 -14.89 -20.20
C CYS A 199 -1.05 -15.57 -19.18
N ILE A 200 -1.61 -16.24 -18.18
CA ILE A 200 -0.83 -16.96 -17.16
C ILE A 200 -0.06 -18.13 -17.77
N GLU A 201 -0.66 -18.92 -18.65
CA GLU A 201 0.01 -20.01 -19.37
C GLU A 201 1.21 -19.50 -20.17
N SER A 202 1.06 -18.37 -20.88
CA SER A 202 2.16 -17.73 -21.63
C SER A 202 3.33 -17.37 -20.72
N ILE A 203 3.07 -16.77 -19.55
CA ILE A 203 4.09 -16.42 -18.56
C ILE A 203 4.78 -17.67 -18.03
N VAL A 204 3.98 -18.64 -17.59
CA VAL A 204 4.45 -19.88 -16.99
C VAL A 204 5.29 -20.65 -18.00
N ASP A 205 4.78 -20.94 -19.19
CA ASP A 205 5.49 -21.74 -20.18
C ASP A 205 6.67 -20.98 -20.80
N GLY A 206 6.53 -19.68 -21.04
CA GLY A 206 7.61 -18.83 -21.55
C GLY A 206 8.81 -18.78 -20.62
N THR A 207 8.58 -18.79 -19.30
CA THR A 207 9.64 -18.72 -18.29
C THR A 207 10.14 -20.09 -17.81
N ARG A 208 9.64 -21.21 -18.34
CA ARG A 208 9.99 -22.56 -17.86
C ARG A 208 11.48 -22.91 -17.92
N SER A 209 12.24 -22.25 -18.80
CA SER A 209 13.67 -22.49 -19.02
C SER A 209 14.56 -21.77 -18.00
N VAL A 210 13.97 -20.90 -17.18
CA VAL A 210 14.63 -20.20 -16.09
C VAL A 210 14.03 -20.65 -14.76
N GLY A 211 14.88 -20.84 -13.74
CA GLY A 211 14.45 -21.23 -12.40
C GLY A 211 13.78 -20.10 -11.62
N CYS A 212 13.14 -19.15 -12.30
CA CYS A 212 12.52 -17.98 -11.70
C CYS A 212 11.24 -18.39 -10.95
N HIS A 213 11.16 -17.98 -9.68
CA HIS A 213 9.95 -18.14 -8.87
C HIS A 213 8.96 -17.03 -9.18
N LEU A 214 7.76 -17.38 -9.60
CA LEU A 214 6.72 -16.44 -10.00
C LEU A 214 5.75 -16.20 -8.85
N VAL A 215 5.51 -14.93 -8.53
CA VAL A 215 4.50 -14.52 -7.54
C VAL A 215 3.45 -13.67 -8.23
N PHE A 216 2.19 -14.10 -8.18
CA PHE A 216 1.07 -13.39 -8.79
C PHE A 216 0.22 -12.70 -7.72
N VAL A 217 0.03 -11.39 -7.89
CA VAL A 217 -0.83 -10.55 -7.04
C VAL A 217 -2.01 -10.07 -7.87
N PRO A 218 -3.27 -10.27 -7.43
CA PRO A 218 -4.45 -9.82 -8.16
C PRO A 218 -4.60 -8.31 -8.15
N SER A 219 -5.50 -7.81 -9.00
CA SER A 219 -5.98 -6.43 -8.97
C SER A 219 -7.49 -6.33 -9.05
N GLN A 220 -8.08 -5.28 -8.47
CA GLN A 220 -9.52 -4.99 -8.62
C GLN A 220 -9.92 -4.72 -10.07
N ARG A 221 -8.92 -4.48 -10.94
CA ARG A 221 -9.07 -4.35 -12.38
C ARG A 221 -8.98 -5.69 -13.13
N ASP A 222 -8.68 -6.81 -12.48
CA ASP A 222 -8.77 -8.12 -13.11
C ASP A 222 -10.24 -8.52 -13.31
N VAL A 223 -10.74 -8.37 -14.53
CA VAL A 223 -12.18 -8.45 -14.84
C VAL A 223 -12.84 -9.81 -14.51
N HIS A 224 -12.03 -10.88 -14.45
CA HIS A 224 -12.49 -12.24 -14.13
C HIS A 224 -12.49 -12.54 -12.61
N HIS A 225 -11.88 -11.67 -11.79
CA HIS A 225 -11.62 -11.90 -10.36
C HIS A 225 -12.55 -11.05 -9.47
N PRO A 226 -12.77 -11.38 -8.18
CA PRO A 226 -13.64 -10.58 -7.30
C PRO A 226 -13.18 -9.12 -7.17
N VAL A 227 -14.07 -8.16 -7.42
CA VAL A 227 -13.75 -6.71 -7.45
C VAL A 227 -13.64 -6.02 -6.09
N ILE A 228 -13.62 -6.79 -5.00
CA ILE A 228 -13.76 -6.28 -3.62
C ILE A 228 -12.42 -6.42 -2.91
N TYR A 229 -11.91 -5.31 -2.38
CA TYR A 229 -10.68 -5.23 -1.62
C TYR A 229 -10.95 -5.50 -0.13
N PRO A 230 -10.07 -6.24 0.57
CA PRO A 230 -8.91 -6.97 0.03
C PRO A 230 -9.33 -8.19 -0.79
N GLN A 231 -8.58 -8.51 -1.84
CA GLN A 231 -8.86 -9.60 -2.77
C GLN A 231 -8.16 -10.90 -2.37
N PRO A 232 -8.82 -12.07 -2.48
CA PRO A 232 -8.17 -13.36 -2.30
C PRO A 232 -7.17 -13.64 -3.42
N PRO A 233 -6.23 -14.60 -3.24
CA PRO A 233 -5.39 -15.08 -4.33
C PRO A 233 -6.19 -15.58 -5.53
N PHE A 234 -5.56 -15.58 -6.71
CA PHE A 234 -6.08 -16.30 -7.88
C PHE A 234 -6.20 -17.80 -7.62
N ILE A 235 -7.03 -18.47 -8.42
CA ILE A 235 -7.18 -19.92 -8.40
C ILE A 235 -6.72 -20.46 -9.76
N LEU A 236 -5.65 -21.26 -9.78
CA LEU A 236 -5.14 -21.93 -10.97
C LEU A 236 -5.34 -23.45 -10.85
N PRO A 237 -6.43 -24.02 -11.38
CA PRO A 237 -6.85 -25.40 -11.09
C PRO A 237 -5.97 -26.49 -11.74
N HIS A 238 -5.10 -26.14 -12.70
CA HIS A 238 -4.40 -27.10 -13.56
C HIS A 238 -2.87 -27.04 -13.48
N LEU A 239 -2.32 -26.58 -12.35
CA LEU A 239 -0.86 -26.57 -12.16
C LEU A 239 -0.33 -28.00 -11.95
N ASN A 240 0.70 -28.37 -12.72
CA ASN A 240 1.45 -29.60 -12.50
C ASN A 240 2.46 -29.45 -11.34
N LYS A 241 3.05 -30.56 -10.87
CA LYS A 241 3.94 -30.57 -9.69
C LYS A 241 5.12 -29.60 -9.78
N SER A 242 5.75 -29.46 -10.96
CA SER A 242 6.89 -28.52 -11.11
C SER A 242 6.44 -27.07 -11.16
N GLN A 243 5.26 -26.79 -11.73
CA GLN A 243 4.65 -25.46 -11.70
C GLN A 243 4.26 -25.06 -10.26
N THR A 244 3.66 -25.96 -9.48
CA THR A 244 3.30 -25.69 -8.08
C THR A 244 4.49 -25.32 -7.20
N GLN A 245 5.69 -25.82 -7.52
CA GLN A 245 6.91 -25.52 -6.75
C GLN A 245 7.48 -24.12 -7.03
N ARG A 246 7.19 -23.54 -8.20
CA ARG A 246 7.76 -22.25 -8.63
C ARG A 246 6.73 -21.12 -8.74
N ILE A 247 5.48 -21.38 -8.40
CA ILE A 247 4.39 -20.40 -8.50
C ILE A 247 3.82 -20.20 -7.10
N THR A 248 3.70 -18.94 -6.69
CA THR A 248 2.96 -18.55 -5.50
C THR A 248 1.86 -17.57 -5.88
N LEU A 249 0.63 -17.89 -5.48
CA LEU A 249 -0.54 -17.03 -5.65
C LEU A 249 -0.80 -16.36 -4.30
N VAL A 250 -0.87 -15.04 -4.28
CA VAL A 250 -1.08 -14.26 -3.04
C VAL A 250 -2.27 -13.32 -3.18
N SER A 251 -2.76 -12.80 -2.06
CA SER A 251 -3.83 -11.79 -2.00
C SER A 251 -3.35 -10.41 -2.44
N ASP A 252 -4.29 -9.49 -2.67
CA ASP A 252 -4.03 -8.05 -2.70
C ASP A 252 -4.78 -7.37 -1.53
N PRO A 253 -4.07 -6.78 -0.56
CA PRO A 253 -2.62 -6.68 -0.45
C PRO A 253 -2.01 -7.97 0.13
N CYS A 254 -0.68 -8.01 0.25
CA CYS A 254 0.04 -9.10 0.91
C CYS A 254 1.35 -8.63 1.53
N THR A 255 1.78 -9.26 2.64
CA THR A 255 3.15 -9.14 3.16
C THR A 255 3.85 -10.48 3.00
N LEU A 256 4.92 -10.53 2.20
CA LEU A 256 5.71 -11.72 1.93
C LEU A 256 7.06 -11.67 2.62
N LEU A 257 7.58 -12.84 2.99
CA LEU A 257 8.96 -13.02 3.44
C LEU A 257 9.72 -13.78 2.35
N ILE A 258 10.59 -13.09 1.61
CA ILE A 258 11.37 -13.64 0.50
C ILE A 258 12.82 -13.64 0.91
N ASP A 259 13.38 -14.83 1.09
CA ASP A 259 14.71 -15.02 1.68
C ASP A 259 14.94 -14.02 2.83
N GLY A 260 14.04 -14.08 3.82
CA GLY A 260 14.04 -13.28 5.05
C GLY A 260 14.09 -11.76 4.89
N VAL A 261 13.78 -11.24 3.70
CA VAL A 261 13.47 -9.84 3.43
C VAL A 261 11.96 -9.69 3.32
N THR A 262 11.39 -8.72 4.02
CA THR A 262 9.95 -8.49 4.02
C THR A 262 9.52 -7.56 2.89
N PHE A 263 8.55 -8.02 2.12
CA PHE A 263 7.94 -7.30 1.01
C PHE A 263 6.48 -6.99 1.33
N GLY A 264 6.14 -5.71 1.41
CA GLY A 264 4.75 -5.27 1.39
C GLY A 264 4.30 -5.04 -0.05
N LEU A 265 3.18 -5.65 -0.45
CA LEU A 265 2.68 -5.64 -1.82
C LEU A 265 1.24 -5.16 -1.85
N THR A 266 0.95 -4.23 -2.75
CA THR A 266 -0.43 -3.94 -3.16
C THR A 266 -0.50 -3.57 -4.64
N SER A 267 -1.59 -3.95 -5.32
CA SER A 267 -1.84 -3.57 -6.72
C SER A 267 -2.67 -2.28 -6.84
N THR A 268 -3.40 -1.93 -5.76
CA THR A 268 -4.28 -0.77 -5.68
C THR A 268 -3.47 0.53 -5.70
N ASP A 269 -3.92 1.52 -6.47
CA ASP A 269 -3.21 2.79 -6.69
C ASP A 269 -3.37 3.79 -5.51
N ILE A 270 -3.02 3.34 -4.31
CA ILE A 270 -3.13 4.12 -3.08
C ILE A 270 -2.33 5.43 -3.15
N LEU A 271 -1.22 5.46 -3.88
CA LEU A 271 -0.42 6.67 -4.09
C LEU A 271 -1.19 7.75 -4.86
N PHE A 272 -1.89 7.36 -5.94
CA PHE A 272 -2.72 8.28 -6.71
C PHE A 272 -3.90 8.77 -5.86
N HIS A 273 -4.59 7.85 -5.16
CA HIS A 273 -5.75 8.17 -4.33
C HIS A 273 -5.40 9.13 -3.18
N MET A 274 -4.43 8.78 -2.34
CA MET A 274 -4.01 9.64 -1.23
C MET A 274 -3.42 10.95 -1.72
N GLY A 275 -2.69 10.92 -2.85
CA GLY A 275 -2.16 12.14 -3.43
C GLY A 275 -3.26 13.11 -3.87
N ALA A 276 -4.41 12.62 -4.33
CA ALA A 276 -5.53 13.47 -4.71
C ALA A 276 -6.13 14.21 -3.51
N GLU A 277 -6.10 13.60 -2.32
CA GLU A 277 -6.77 14.08 -1.10
C GLU A 277 -5.85 14.70 -0.04
N GLU A 278 -4.53 14.49 -0.12
CA GLU A 278 -3.58 15.05 0.85
C GLU A 278 -3.51 16.58 0.76
N ILE A 279 -3.49 17.21 1.95
CA ILE A 279 -3.12 18.61 2.15
C ILE A 279 -1.83 18.67 2.95
N SER A 280 -1.01 19.69 2.69
CA SER A 280 0.20 19.91 3.47
C SER A 280 0.55 21.38 3.54
N ASN A 281 1.24 21.74 4.61
CA ASN A 281 1.93 22.99 4.78
C ASN A 281 3.34 22.69 5.28
N GLY A 282 4.36 23.28 4.67
CA GLY A 282 5.77 23.01 4.97
C GLY A 282 6.58 22.60 3.72
N SER A 283 7.91 22.67 3.85
CA SER A 283 8.84 22.55 2.70
C SER A 283 9.76 21.33 2.75
N GLY A 284 9.69 20.52 3.81
CA GLY A 284 10.75 19.54 4.14
C GLY A 284 10.74 18.21 3.37
N SER A 285 9.65 17.79 2.71
CA SER A 285 9.56 16.48 2.05
C SER A 285 8.75 16.55 0.77
N ASP A 286 9.14 15.79 -0.27
CA ASP A 286 8.33 15.64 -1.47
C ASP A 286 7.02 14.87 -1.17
N ARG A 287 6.01 15.11 -2.01
CA ARG A 287 4.65 14.57 -1.85
C ARG A 287 4.61 13.05 -1.73
N PHE A 288 5.39 12.31 -2.53
CA PHE A 288 5.32 10.85 -2.50
C PHE A 288 5.96 10.30 -1.21
N SER A 289 7.08 10.88 -0.76
CA SER A 289 7.68 10.50 0.52
C SER A 289 6.72 10.73 1.70
N ARG A 290 5.91 11.81 1.67
CA ARG A 290 4.88 12.05 2.70
C ARG A 290 3.75 11.01 2.65
N ILE A 291 3.23 10.68 1.47
CA ILE A 291 2.18 9.66 1.32
C ILE A 291 2.67 8.28 1.77
N LEU A 292 3.88 7.89 1.36
CA LEU A 292 4.51 6.64 1.80
C LEU A 292 4.71 6.60 3.30
N LYS A 293 5.15 7.72 3.90
CA LYS A 293 5.26 7.86 5.35
C LYS A 293 3.91 7.63 6.02
N HIS A 294 2.84 8.23 5.50
CA HIS A 294 1.48 8.02 6.01
C HIS A 294 1.07 6.55 5.98
N MET A 295 1.32 5.83 4.89
CA MET A 295 1.01 4.39 4.83
C MET A 295 1.73 3.60 5.94
N LEU A 296 3.04 3.83 6.11
CA LEU A 296 3.85 3.11 7.10
C LEU A 296 3.42 3.39 8.54
N VAL A 297 3.05 4.63 8.86
CA VAL A 297 2.67 5.01 10.23
C VAL A 297 1.19 4.79 10.53
N GLN A 298 0.34 4.69 9.51
CA GLN A 298 -1.08 4.33 9.64
C GLN A 298 -1.30 2.82 9.60
N ARG A 299 -0.23 2.03 9.38
CA ARG A 299 -0.21 0.57 9.51
C ARG A 299 -1.24 -0.15 8.65
N SER A 300 -1.60 0.44 7.51
CA SER A 300 -2.59 -0.10 6.57
C SER A 300 -2.10 0.10 5.14
N TYR A 301 -2.36 -0.90 4.28
CA TYR A 301 -2.13 -0.78 2.85
C TYR A 301 -3.08 0.22 2.16
N TYR A 302 -4.20 0.55 2.82
CA TYR A 302 -5.16 1.54 2.32
C TYR A 302 -5.73 2.37 3.49
N PRO A 303 -5.02 3.42 3.95
CA PRO A 303 -5.46 4.20 5.11
C PRO A 303 -6.48 5.30 4.77
N LEU A 304 -6.63 5.67 3.50
CA LEU A 304 -7.57 6.69 3.02
C LEU A 304 -9.02 6.26 3.30
N TYR A 305 -9.78 7.13 3.96
CA TYR A 305 -11.19 6.89 4.25
C TYR A 305 -12.00 8.19 4.18
N PRO A 306 -13.15 8.21 3.48
CA PRO A 306 -13.67 7.17 2.60
C PRO A 306 -12.70 6.79 1.46
N PRO A 307 -12.75 5.55 0.93
CA PRO A 307 -11.89 5.15 -0.17
C PRO A 307 -12.27 5.89 -1.45
N ALA A 308 -11.34 5.94 -2.41
CA ALA A 308 -11.60 6.43 -3.75
C ALA A 308 -12.79 5.67 -4.38
N GLU A 309 -13.57 6.34 -5.23
CA GLU A 309 -14.86 5.85 -5.74
C GLU A 309 -14.73 4.50 -6.45
N GLU A 310 -13.61 4.23 -7.11
CA GLU A 310 -13.36 2.95 -7.78
C GLU A 310 -13.03 1.77 -6.86
N VAL A 311 -12.75 2.02 -5.58
CA VAL A 311 -12.30 1.00 -4.63
C VAL A 311 -13.49 0.47 -3.81
N ASN A 312 -13.96 -0.71 -4.18
CA ASN A 312 -14.96 -1.44 -3.38
C ASN A 312 -14.28 -2.08 -2.16
N MET A 313 -14.54 -1.54 -0.97
CA MET A 313 -13.90 -1.98 0.29
C MET A 313 -14.84 -2.87 1.12
N ASP A 314 -14.36 -4.03 1.57
CA ASP A 314 -14.93 -4.82 2.67
C ASP A 314 -14.13 -4.52 3.95
N TYR A 315 -14.71 -3.73 4.86
CA TYR A 315 -14.00 -3.21 6.03
C TYR A 315 -13.66 -4.30 7.05
N GLU A 316 -14.53 -5.28 7.26
CA GLU A 316 -14.27 -6.39 8.18
C GLU A 316 -13.06 -7.22 7.70
N LYS A 317 -12.99 -7.46 6.38
CA LYS A 317 -11.83 -8.11 5.78
C LYS A 317 -10.60 -7.21 5.73
N SER A 318 -10.77 -5.91 5.49
CA SER A 318 -9.67 -4.94 5.48
C SER A 318 -8.97 -4.88 6.85
N GLN A 319 -9.74 -4.92 7.94
CA GLN A 319 -9.19 -5.01 9.29
C GLN A 319 -8.34 -6.28 9.49
N SER A 320 -8.75 -7.41 8.91
CA SER A 320 -8.06 -8.69 9.07
C SER A 320 -6.87 -8.89 8.12
N PHE A 321 -6.95 -8.37 6.90
CA PHE A 321 -6.05 -8.76 5.79
C PHE A 321 -5.35 -7.59 5.09
N ALA A 322 -5.74 -6.33 5.36
CA ALA A 322 -5.14 -5.15 4.73
C ALA A 322 -4.29 -4.30 5.68
N GLN A 323 -3.99 -4.80 6.88
CA GLN A 323 -3.05 -4.17 7.80
C GLN A 323 -1.61 -4.49 7.40
N ILE A 324 -0.71 -3.55 7.66
CA ILE A 324 0.74 -3.74 7.56
C ILE A 324 1.20 -4.33 8.90
N PRO A 325 1.64 -5.60 8.96
CA PRO A 325 1.91 -6.28 10.23
C PRO A 325 3.25 -5.89 10.87
N LEU A 326 4.14 -5.28 10.10
CA LEU A 326 5.46 -4.78 10.48
C LEU A 326 5.90 -3.75 9.43
N THR A 327 6.87 -2.89 9.72
CA THR A 327 7.41 -2.03 8.66
C THR A 327 8.20 -2.89 7.67
N PRO A 328 7.77 -3.00 6.40
CA PRO A 328 8.41 -3.88 5.45
C PRO A 328 9.79 -3.33 5.06
N ASP A 329 10.72 -4.21 4.72
CA ASP A 329 12.01 -3.81 4.18
C ASP A 329 11.85 -3.17 2.79
N VAL A 330 10.93 -3.71 1.98
CA VAL A 330 10.58 -3.22 0.65
C VAL A 330 9.06 -3.08 0.53
N LEU A 331 8.58 -1.91 0.08
CA LEU A 331 7.16 -1.66 -0.19
C LEU A 331 6.94 -1.45 -1.69
N ILE A 332 6.19 -2.34 -2.33
CA ILE A 332 5.82 -2.26 -3.75
C ILE A 332 4.44 -1.62 -3.87
N VAL A 333 4.38 -0.44 -4.47
CA VAL A 333 3.17 0.38 -4.63
C VAL A 333 3.10 0.93 -6.06
N PRO A 334 2.68 0.10 -7.04
CA PRO A 334 2.54 0.52 -8.42
C PRO A 334 1.50 1.62 -8.57
N SER A 335 1.78 2.58 -9.44
CA SER A 335 0.90 3.70 -9.69
C SER A 335 0.97 4.19 -11.14
N GLU A 336 -0.12 4.79 -11.61
CA GLU A 336 -0.15 5.57 -12.85
C GLU A 336 0.83 6.76 -12.83
N LEU A 337 1.19 7.22 -11.63
CA LEU A 337 2.20 8.25 -11.40
C LEU A 337 3.58 7.84 -11.96
N ARG A 338 4.49 8.81 -12.02
CA ARG A 338 5.87 8.55 -12.46
C ARG A 338 6.52 7.53 -11.52
N TYR A 339 7.20 6.55 -12.10
CA TYR A 339 7.98 5.55 -11.36
C TYR A 339 9.02 6.23 -10.47
N PHE A 340 9.34 5.60 -9.35
CA PHE A 340 10.36 6.08 -8.40
C PHE A 340 10.85 4.96 -7.49
N ILE A 341 11.99 5.21 -6.85
CA ILE A 341 12.50 4.48 -5.70
C ILE A 341 12.80 5.50 -4.60
N LYS A 342 12.33 5.25 -3.38
CA LYS A 342 12.53 6.13 -2.23
C LYS A 342 12.84 5.32 -0.98
N ASP A 343 13.74 5.82 -0.14
CA ASP A 343 13.88 5.33 1.24
C ASP A 343 13.01 6.21 2.14
N VAL A 344 12.02 5.59 2.79
CA VAL A 344 11.10 6.27 3.72
C VAL A 344 11.08 5.49 5.02
N LEU A 345 11.55 6.11 6.10
CA LEU A 345 11.67 5.50 7.43
C LEU A 345 12.47 4.17 7.42
N GLY A 346 13.44 4.03 6.52
CA GLY A 346 14.24 2.81 6.35
C GLY A 346 13.60 1.73 5.47
N CYS A 347 12.38 1.96 4.97
CA CYS A 347 11.71 1.10 4.00
C CYS A 347 12.05 1.55 2.58
N VAL A 348 12.46 0.63 1.71
CA VAL A 348 12.63 0.91 0.28
C VAL A 348 11.29 0.83 -0.42
N CYS A 349 10.71 1.98 -0.74
CA CYS A 349 9.44 2.08 -1.46
C CYS A 349 9.69 2.17 -2.98
N LEU A 350 9.10 1.25 -3.74
CA LEU A 350 9.22 1.17 -5.19
C LEU A 350 7.84 1.29 -5.84
N ASN A 351 7.69 2.32 -6.68
CA ASN A 351 6.69 2.36 -7.73
C ASN A 351 7.38 1.95 -9.05
N PRO A 352 7.19 0.71 -9.55
CA PRO A 352 7.79 0.28 -10.80
C PRO A 352 7.16 0.95 -12.04
N GLY A 353 6.06 1.70 -11.85
CA GLY A 353 5.18 2.13 -12.93
C GLY A 353 4.28 1.00 -13.43
N ARG A 354 3.61 1.24 -14.54
CA ARG A 354 2.83 0.24 -15.28
C ARG A 354 3.71 -0.30 -16.41
N LEU A 355 3.62 -1.60 -16.70
CA LEU A 355 4.36 -2.22 -17.80
C LEU A 355 3.89 -1.68 -19.15
N THR A 356 2.64 -1.23 -19.24
CA THR A 356 2.06 -0.59 -20.43
C THR A 356 1.33 0.68 -20.03
N LYS A 357 1.50 1.77 -20.79
CA LYS A 357 0.77 3.03 -20.60
C LYS A 357 0.11 3.44 -21.90
N GLY A 358 -1.20 3.20 -22.02
CA GLY A 358 -1.93 3.41 -23.27
C GLY A 358 -1.39 2.49 -24.37
N GLN A 359 -0.91 3.06 -25.47
CA GLN A 359 -0.38 2.32 -26.62
C GLN A 359 1.13 2.07 -26.57
N VAL A 360 1.84 2.51 -25.52
CA VAL A 360 3.30 2.42 -25.44
C VAL A 360 3.77 1.54 -24.28
N GLY A 361 4.92 0.90 -24.49
CA GLY A 361 5.66 0.22 -23.43
C GLY A 361 5.97 1.18 -22.27
N GLY A 362 5.77 0.67 -21.07
CA GLY A 362 5.99 1.36 -19.81
C GLY A 362 7.30 0.93 -19.16
N THR A 363 7.23 0.54 -17.88
CA THR A 363 8.40 0.22 -17.06
C THR A 363 8.18 -0.96 -16.12
N TYR A 364 9.28 -1.53 -15.63
CA TYR A 364 9.32 -2.53 -14.57
C TYR A 364 10.48 -2.23 -13.60
N GLY A 365 10.43 -2.81 -12.41
CA GLY A 365 11.43 -2.67 -11.36
C GLY A 365 12.38 -3.87 -11.28
N ARG A 366 13.59 -3.63 -10.79
CA ARG A 366 14.58 -4.65 -10.42
C ARG A 366 15.17 -4.29 -9.06
N LEU A 367 15.38 -5.30 -8.22
CA LEU A 367 15.94 -5.18 -6.89
C LEU A 367 17.05 -6.21 -6.73
N LEU A 368 18.15 -5.80 -6.12
CA LEU A 368 19.20 -6.69 -5.63
C LEU A 368 19.13 -6.69 -4.10
N LEU A 369 18.82 -7.83 -3.52
CA LEU A 369 18.76 -8.01 -2.08
C LEU A 369 20.00 -8.74 -1.60
N GLN A 370 20.50 -8.35 -0.44
CA GLN A 370 21.56 -9.07 0.25
C GLN A 370 21.43 -8.79 1.74
N ARG A 371 21.23 -9.84 2.54
CA ARG A 371 21.23 -9.69 3.98
C ARG A 371 22.67 -9.59 4.47
N SER A 372 22.96 -8.51 5.18
CA SER A 372 24.23 -8.32 5.88
C SER A 372 24.11 -8.85 7.31
N ALA A 373 25.22 -9.34 7.86
CA ALA A 373 25.36 -9.57 9.29
C ALA A 373 24.95 -8.31 10.09
N ALA A 374 24.42 -8.53 11.30
CA ALA A 374 24.02 -7.46 12.20
C ALA A 374 25.21 -6.52 12.44
N PRO A 375 25.09 -5.21 12.16
CA PRO A 375 26.24 -4.32 12.26
C PRO A 375 26.69 -4.13 13.71
N GLU A 376 27.99 -4.09 13.91
CA GLU A 376 28.60 -3.58 15.14
C GLU A 376 28.14 -2.13 15.36
N GLY A 377 27.21 -1.92 16.31
CA GLY A 377 26.68 -0.58 16.63
C GLY A 377 25.16 -0.41 16.50
N GLY A 378 24.40 -1.45 16.14
CA GLY A 378 22.92 -1.46 16.28
C GLY A 378 22.13 -0.59 15.28
N GLN A 379 22.78 0.03 14.29
CA GLN A 379 22.08 0.75 13.22
C GLN A 379 21.51 -0.22 12.19
N ARG A 380 20.21 -0.14 11.87
CA ARG A 380 19.60 -1.00 10.83
C ARG A 380 20.25 -0.75 9.47
N ARG A 381 20.65 -1.82 8.78
CA ARG A 381 21.03 -1.80 7.36
C ARG A 381 19.87 -2.32 6.53
N SER A 382 19.53 -1.62 5.45
CA SER A 382 18.53 -2.10 4.50
C SER A 382 19.05 -3.36 3.79
N PRO A 383 18.26 -4.44 3.70
CA PRO A 383 18.65 -5.62 2.94
C PRO A 383 18.52 -5.41 1.41
N CYS A 384 17.89 -4.32 0.95
CA CYS A 384 17.84 -3.96 -0.45
C CYS A 384 19.08 -3.12 -0.80
N VAL A 385 20.06 -3.74 -1.46
CA VAL A 385 21.36 -3.13 -1.81
C VAL A 385 21.23 -2.15 -2.97
N SER A 386 20.44 -2.52 -3.98
CA SER A 386 20.21 -1.66 -5.14
C SER A 386 18.83 -1.89 -5.75
N ALA A 387 18.31 -0.84 -6.38
CA ALA A 387 17.01 -0.86 -7.03
C ALA A 387 17.09 -0.04 -8.33
N GLN A 388 16.41 -0.50 -9.37
CA GLN A 388 16.35 0.17 -10.67
C GLN A 388 14.94 0.09 -11.24
N VAL A 389 14.51 1.14 -11.95
CA VAL A 389 13.35 1.09 -12.83
C VAL A 389 13.83 1.16 -14.28
N VAL A 390 13.35 0.25 -15.11
CA VAL A 390 13.79 0.06 -16.50
C VAL A 390 12.57 0.12 -17.42
N LYS A 391 12.74 0.67 -18.63
CA LYS A 391 11.71 0.59 -19.67
C LYS A 391 11.60 -0.83 -20.20
N ILE A 392 10.38 -1.27 -20.49
CA ILE A 392 10.18 -2.54 -21.18
C ILE A 392 10.52 -2.42 -22.66
#